data_AF-A0A256LC03-F1
#
_entry.id   AF-A0A256LC03-F1
#
_cell.length_a   1.000
_cell.length_b   1.000
_cell.length_c   1.000
_cell.angle_alpha   90.00
_cell.angle_beta   90.00
_cell.angle_gamma   90.00
#
_symmetry.space_group_name_H-M   'P 1'
#
loop_
_entity.id
_entity.type
_entity.pdbx_description
1 polymer ?
#
loop_
_entity_poly.entity_id
_entity_poly.type
_entity_poly.pdbx_seq_one_letter_code
_entity_poly.pdbx_strand_id
1 'polypeptide(L)'
;MDQETRKIQGTAVVFNQRSEDLGGFIEEIEPTAFDGVDTSDVVLLYNHNTGDVLARTSANTLLLNVDGSGVHFEAEIPKTTLGNDTMTNLENRNVQGMSFGFTIADDDWQEQPDGSLLHIVRKIGKLYELSLTPFPAYKETDVAVSQRSMKNFLDKKTELEADKEWLKLQKDLNIKEI
;
A
#
# COMPACT_ATOMS: atom_id res chain seq x y z
N MET A 1 -5.37 28.16 -13.86
CA MET A 1 -5.69 27.53 -12.56
C MET A 1 -4.97 26.21 -12.55
N ASP A 2 -3.87 26.14 -11.80
CA ASP A 2 -3.23 24.86 -11.52
C ASP A 2 -4.27 24.00 -10.80
N GLN A 3 -4.56 22.81 -11.32
CA GLN A 3 -5.35 21.86 -10.54
C GLN A 3 -4.45 21.41 -9.40
N GLU A 4 -4.71 21.90 -8.18
CA GLU A 4 -4.11 21.34 -6.98
C GLU A 4 -4.31 19.82 -7.01
N THR A 5 -3.20 19.10 -7.14
CA THR A 5 -3.20 17.65 -7.11
C THR A 5 -3.56 17.22 -5.70
N ARG A 6 -4.82 16.85 -5.48
CA ARG A 6 -5.29 16.30 -4.19
C ARG A 6 -5.00 14.82 -4.09
N LYS A 7 -3.75 14.50 -4.38
CA LYS A 7 -3.21 13.16 -4.38
C LYS A 7 -2.26 13.01 -3.22
N ILE A 8 -2.36 11.88 -2.56
CA ILE A 8 -1.39 11.45 -1.56
C ILE A 8 -0.78 10.13 -2.03
N GLN A 9 0.46 9.89 -1.64
CA GLN A 9 1.14 8.64 -1.94
C GLN A 9 2.03 8.23 -0.77
N GLY A 10 2.36 6.95 -0.68
CA GLY A 10 3.20 6.47 0.40
C GLY A 10 3.35 4.96 0.41
N THR A 11 3.89 4.46 1.51
CA THR A 11 4.05 3.02 1.77
C THR A 11 3.17 2.65 2.95
N ALA A 12 2.14 1.85 2.70
CA ALA A 12 1.14 1.48 3.68
C ALA A 12 1.52 0.23 4.49
N VAL A 13 2.30 -0.67 3.87
CA VAL A 13 2.85 -1.85 4.51
C VAL A 13 4.33 -1.92 4.15
N VAL A 14 5.17 -2.16 5.15
CA VAL A 14 6.62 -2.35 4.99
C VAL A 14 6.98 -3.80 5.30
N PHE A 15 7.80 -4.42 4.46
CA PHE A 15 8.21 -5.82 4.65
C PHE A 15 9.51 -5.92 5.45
N ASN A 16 9.66 -7.01 6.21
CA ASN A 16 10.81 -7.27 7.11
C ASN A 16 11.10 -6.12 8.08
N GLN A 17 10.07 -5.34 8.46
CA GLN A 17 10.16 -4.34 9.51
C GLN A 17 9.34 -4.81 10.70
N ARG A 18 9.79 -4.45 11.89
CA ARG A 18 9.12 -4.78 13.14
C ARG A 18 8.13 -3.66 13.49
N SER A 19 6.93 -4.04 13.89
CA SER A 19 5.97 -3.10 14.44
C SER A 19 6.45 -2.52 15.79
N GLU A 20 5.73 -1.53 16.29
CA GLU A 20 5.68 -1.21 17.71
C GLU A 20 5.01 -2.36 18.49
N ASP A 21 5.06 -2.31 19.82
CA ASP A 21 4.34 -3.26 20.67
C ASP A 21 2.81 -3.15 20.45
N LEU A 22 2.21 -4.21 19.93
CA LEU A 22 0.78 -4.30 19.60
C LEU A 22 -0.05 -4.90 20.75
N GLY A 23 0.45 -4.84 21.99
CA GLY A 23 -0.25 -5.30 23.18
C GLY A 23 0.28 -6.63 23.72
N GLY A 24 1.60 -6.80 23.69
CA GLY A 24 2.33 -7.98 24.17
C GLY A 24 3.13 -8.71 23.09
N PHE A 25 3.15 -8.19 21.86
CA PHE A 25 3.91 -8.78 20.76
C PHE A 25 4.32 -7.74 19.72
N ILE A 26 5.36 -8.09 18.97
CA ILE A 26 5.86 -7.37 17.80
C ILE A 26 5.47 -8.17 16.56
N GLU A 27 5.02 -7.49 15.51
CA GLU A 27 4.62 -8.08 14.24
C GLU A 27 5.67 -7.78 13.15
N GLU A 28 5.93 -8.76 12.29
CA GLU A 28 6.75 -8.61 11.09
C GLU A 28 6.03 -9.24 9.89
N ILE A 29 5.99 -8.51 8.77
CA ILE A 29 5.36 -8.99 7.53
C ILE A 29 6.42 -9.50 6.57
N GLU A 30 6.32 -10.77 6.15
CA GLU A 30 7.25 -11.32 5.17
C GLU A 30 7.02 -10.72 3.77
N PRO A 31 8.06 -10.58 2.92
CA PRO A 31 7.92 -10.02 1.58
C PRO A 31 6.97 -10.79 0.66
N THR A 32 6.85 -12.10 0.88
CA THR A 32 5.97 -13.00 0.13
C THR A 32 4.54 -13.01 0.68
N ALA A 33 4.27 -12.31 1.79
CA ALA A 33 2.96 -12.35 2.43
C ALA A 33 1.84 -11.82 1.54
N PHE A 34 2.17 -10.93 0.59
CA PHE A 34 1.23 -10.35 -0.36
C PHE A 34 1.09 -11.09 -1.69
N ASP A 35 1.81 -12.20 -1.91
CA ASP A 35 1.76 -12.93 -3.18
C ASP A 35 0.34 -13.40 -3.50
N GLY A 36 -0.25 -12.97 -4.62
CA GLY A 36 -1.60 -13.38 -5.01
C GLY A 36 -2.73 -12.89 -4.09
N VAL A 37 -2.48 -11.90 -3.22
CA VAL A 37 -3.53 -11.21 -2.47
C VAL A 37 -4.38 -10.38 -3.43
N ASP A 38 -5.70 -10.52 -3.33
CA ASP A 38 -6.65 -9.69 -4.07
C ASP A 38 -6.67 -8.26 -3.51
N THR A 39 -6.32 -7.29 -4.35
CA THR A 39 -6.29 -5.87 -4.04
C THR A 39 -7.37 -5.06 -4.78
N SER A 40 -8.33 -5.74 -5.42
CA SER A 40 -9.33 -5.11 -6.29
C SER A 40 -10.41 -4.30 -5.55
N ASP A 41 -10.66 -4.58 -4.27
CA ASP A 41 -11.64 -3.87 -3.43
C ASP A 41 -11.12 -3.55 -2.02
N VAL A 42 -10.00 -2.86 -1.98
CA VAL A 42 -9.40 -2.23 -0.79
C VAL A 42 -9.90 -0.80 -0.62
N VAL A 43 -10.21 -0.42 0.63
CA VAL A 43 -10.64 0.94 1.02
C VAL A 43 -9.51 1.68 1.73
N LEU A 44 -9.32 2.96 1.42
CA LEU A 44 -8.53 3.87 2.25
C LEU A 44 -9.45 4.58 3.24
N LEU A 45 -9.17 4.44 4.53
CA LEU A 45 -9.92 5.02 5.64
C LEU A 45 -9.08 6.05 6.40
N TYR A 46 -9.75 6.84 7.23
CA TYR A 46 -9.12 7.61 8.29
C TYR A 46 -9.28 6.87 9.63
N ASN A 47 -8.17 6.56 10.29
CA ASN A 47 -8.12 6.00 11.64
C ASN A 47 -8.99 4.74 11.86
N HIS A 48 -8.97 3.80 10.91
CA HIS A 48 -9.76 2.56 10.89
C HIS A 48 -11.29 2.74 11.00
N ASN A 49 -11.79 3.98 10.87
CA ASN A 49 -13.21 4.23 10.94
C ASN A 49 -13.87 3.94 9.59
N THR A 50 -14.68 2.88 9.53
CA THR A 50 -15.38 2.47 8.30
C THR A 50 -16.41 3.49 7.79
N GLY A 51 -16.80 4.47 8.61
CA GLY A 51 -17.59 5.63 8.17
C GLY A 51 -16.76 6.73 7.48
N ASP A 52 -15.44 6.74 7.67
CA ASP A 52 -14.54 7.81 7.23
C ASP A 52 -13.74 7.37 5.99
N VAL A 53 -14.45 7.16 4.88
CA VAL A 53 -13.88 6.68 3.62
C VAL A 53 -13.22 7.81 2.84
N LEU A 54 -11.97 7.58 2.42
CA LEU A 54 -11.18 8.53 1.63
C LEU A 54 -11.02 8.08 0.17
N ALA A 55 -10.73 6.80 -0.08
CA ALA A 55 -10.55 6.31 -1.45
C ALA A 55 -10.84 4.80 -1.54
N ARG A 56 -10.96 4.27 -2.76
CA ARG A 56 -11.20 2.85 -2.99
C ARG A 56 -10.65 2.39 -4.33
N THR A 57 -10.08 1.20 -4.35
CA THR A 57 -9.50 0.57 -5.56
C THR A 57 -10.55 0.28 -6.62
N SER A 58 -11.68 -0.32 -6.25
CA SER A 58 -12.81 -0.57 -7.16
C SER A 58 -13.46 0.71 -7.73
N ALA A 59 -13.23 1.86 -7.08
CA ALA A 59 -13.65 3.17 -7.57
C ALA A 59 -12.57 3.91 -8.39
N ASN A 60 -11.39 3.29 -8.58
CA ASN A 60 -10.21 3.87 -9.23
C ASN A 60 -9.68 5.16 -8.58
N THR A 61 -10.03 5.42 -7.32
CA THR A 61 -9.49 6.56 -6.54
C THR A 61 -8.35 6.16 -5.62
N LEU A 62 -8.08 4.85 -5.49
CA LEU A 62 -6.92 4.28 -4.81
C LEU A 62 -6.20 3.34 -5.78
N LEU A 63 -4.89 3.52 -5.93
CA LEU A 63 -4.02 2.64 -6.69
C LEU A 63 -3.05 1.98 -5.71
N LEU A 64 -2.83 0.67 -5.86
CA LEU A 64 -1.90 -0.10 -5.06
C LEU A 64 -0.83 -0.73 -5.95
N ASN A 65 0.41 -0.73 -5.47
CA ASN A 65 1.52 -1.43 -6.10
C ASN A 65 2.28 -2.20 -5.02
N VAL A 66 2.35 -3.52 -5.18
CA VAL A 66 3.16 -4.38 -4.31
C VAL A 66 4.51 -4.61 -4.98
N ASP A 67 5.59 -4.37 -4.25
CA ASP A 67 6.94 -4.78 -4.67
C ASP A 67 7.72 -5.40 -3.51
N GLY A 68 8.99 -5.71 -3.71
CA GLY A 68 9.81 -6.40 -2.70
C GLY A 68 10.05 -5.61 -1.41
N SER A 69 9.71 -4.32 -1.37
CA SER A 69 9.86 -3.48 -0.18
C SER A 69 8.56 -3.29 0.61
N GLY A 70 7.39 -3.46 -0.02
CA GLY A 70 6.12 -3.25 0.64
C GLY A 70 4.92 -3.07 -0.29
N VAL A 71 3.84 -2.55 0.29
CA VAL A 71 2.63 -2.14 -0.42
C VAL A 71 2.59 -0.62 -0.50
N HIS A 72 2.79 -0.10 -1.70
CA HIS A 72 2.74 1.33 -1.99
C HIS A 72 1.35 1.73 -2.49
N PHE A 73 0.98 2.98 -2.25
CA PHE A 73 -0.30 3.51 -2.67
C PHE A 73 -0.21 4.90 -3.29
N GLU A 74 -1.17 5.22 -4.15
CA GLU A 74 -1.57 6.57 -4.51
C GLU A 74 -3.09 6.68 -4.33
N ALA A 75 -3.55 7.74 -3.68
CA ALA A 75 -4.97 8.00 -3.48
C ALA A 75 -5.34 9.42 -3.92
N GLU A 76 -6.49 9.55 -4.59
CA GLU A 76 -7.15 10.84 -4.83
C GLU A 76 -8.12 11.12 -3.68
N ILE A 77 -7.85 12.17 -2.91
CA ILE A 77 -8.65 12.55 -1.75
C ILE A 77 -9.87 13.36 -2.21
N PRO A 78 -11.11 13.04 -1.75
CA PRO A 78 -12.38 13.63 -2.21
C PRO A 78 -12.70 14.95 -1.53
N LYS A 79 -13.42 15.87 -2.21
CA LYS A 79 -13.67 17.27 -1.74
C LYS A 79 -14.76 17.34 -0.68
N THR A 80 -14.70 16.44 0.30
CA THR A 80 -15.58 16.38 1.47
C THR A 80 -14.94 17.12 2.64
N THR A 81 -15.71 17.37 3.70
CA THR A 81 -15.18 17.90 4.96
C THR A 81 -14.02 17.03 5.47
N LEU A 82 -14.25 15.72 5.57
CA LEU A 82 -13.21 14.76 5.97
C LEU A 82 -11.98 14.83 5.07
N GLY A 83 -12.16 14.87 3.75
CA GLY A 83 -11.03 14.92 2.82
C GLY A 83 -10.21 16.21 2.94
N ASN A 84 -10.87 17.35 3.19
CA ASN A 84 -10.18 18.62 3.44
C ASN A 84 -9.40 18.57 4.77
N ASP A 85 -10.05 18.10 5.84
CA ASP A 85 -9.43 17.96 7.16
C ASP A 85 -8.24 17.00 7.12
N THR A 86 -8.35 15.91 6.34
CA THR A 86 -7.28 14.95 6.10
C THR A 86 -6.08 15.62 5.43
N MET A 87 -6.28 16.38 4.34
CA MET A 87 -5.19 17.09 3.67
C MET A 87 -4.49 18.07 4.62
N THR A 88 -5.27 18.86 5.37
CA THR A 88 -4.70 19.79 6.36
C THR A 88 -3.93 19.06 7.46
N ASN A 89 -4.40 17.91 7.94
CA ASN A 89 -3.68 17.11 8.94
C ASN A 89 -2.38 16.52 8.39
N LEU A 90 -2.35 16.10 7.12
CA LEU A 90 -1.13 15.63 6.46
C LEU A 90 -0.13 16.77 6.26
N GLU A 91 -0.58 17.93 5.77
CA GLU A 91 0.26 19.13 5.57
C GLU A 91 0.88 19.61 6.88
N ASN A 92 0.10 19.60 7.96
CA ASN A 92 0.56 19.96 9.31
C ASN A 92 1.36 18.85 9.99
N ARG A 93 1.46 17.66 9.37
CA ARG A 93 2.13 16.48 9.94
C ARG A 93 1.50 15.96 11.24
N ASN A 94 0.23 16.26 11.47
CA ASN A 94 -0.56 15.69 12.58
C ASN A 94 -0.82 14.19 12.37
N VAL A 95 -0.90 13.79 11.11
CA VAL A 95 -1.03 12.39 10.67
C VAL A 95 0.05 12.15 9.64
N GLN A 96 0.86 11.11 9.84
CA GLN A 96 1.97 10.78 8.94
C GLN A 96 2.11 9.27 8.69
N GLY A 97 1.46 8.44 9.50
CA GLY A 97 1.62 6.99 9.48
C GLY A 97 0.48 6.29 8.76
N MET A 98 0.72 5.02 8.45
CA MET A 98 -0.27 4.11 7.92
C MET A 98 -0.48 2.91 8.84
N SER A 99 -1.65 2.32 8.70
CA SER A 99 -1.99 1.01 9.22
C SER A 99 -2.84 0.29 8.17
N PHE A 100 -3.16 -0.98 8.40
CA PHE A 100 -3.91 -1.79 7.46
C PHE A 100 -4.70 -2.89 8.18
N GLY A 101 -5.88 -3.18 7.66
CA GLY A 101 -6.79 -4.17 8.20
C GLY A 101 -6.85 -5.38 7.27
N PHE A 102 -6.52 -6.56 7.81
CA PHE A 102 -6.38 -7.77 7.03
C PHE A 102 -6.76 -9.03 7.82
N THR A 103 -6.88 -10.16 7.12
CA THR A 103 -6.88 -11.49 7.73
C THR A 103 -5.59 -12.22 7.40
N ILE A 104 -5.19 -13.13 8.29
CA ILE A 104 -4.02 -13.99 8.14
C ILE A 104 -4.43 -15.35 7.58
N ALA A 105 -3.69 -15.83 6.60
CA ALA A 105 -3.83 -17.18 6.04
C ALA A 105 -2.72 -18.13 6.51
N ASP A 106 -1.54 -17.59 6.84
CA ASP A 106 -0.41 -18.34 7.41
C ASP A 106 0.46 -17.42 8.25
N ASP A 107 0.86 -17.87 9.44
CA ASP A 107 1.70 -17.15 10.39
C ASP A 107 2.59 -18.08 11.22
N ASP A 108 3.50 -17.45 11.96
CA ASP A 108 4.37 -18.11 12.94
C ASP A 108 4.51 -17.23 14.18
N TRP A 109 4.69 -17.87 15.33
CA TRP A 109 4.85 -17.21 16.62
C TRP A 109 6.13 -17.68 17.28
N GLN A 110 7.00 -16.74 17.64
CA GLN A 110 8.31 -17.02 18.19
C GLN A 110 8.52 -16.27 19.50
N GLU A 111 8.79 -16.99 20.58
CA GLU A 111 9.23 -16.39 21.84
C GLU A 111 10.68 -15.92 21.70
N GLN A 112 10.91 -14.64 21.97
CA GLN A 112 12.23 -14.03 21.94
C GLN A 112 12.95 -14.22 23.28
N PRO A 113 14.28 -14.13 23.31
CA PRO A 113 15.05 -14.31 24.55
C PRO A 113 14.70 -13.34 25.70
N ASP A 114 14.10 -12.20 25.39
CA ASP A 114 13.64 -11.20 26.37
C ASP A 114 12.21 -11.45 26.87
N GLY A 115 11.57 -12.55 26.42
CA GLY A 115 10.20 -12.93 26.77
C GLY A 115 9.13 -12.22 25.93
N SER A 116 9.51 -11.37 24.97
CA SER A 116 8.57 -10.81 24.00
C SER A 116 8.15 -11.85 22.96
N LEU A 117 6.97 -11.68 22.37
CA LEU A 117 6.50 -12.52 21.28
C LEU A 117 6.74 -11.80 19.94
N LEU A 118 7.31 -12.52 18.99
CA LEU A 118 7.39 -12.11 17.58
C LEU A 118 6.34 -12.88 16.79
N HIS A 119 5.42 -12.15 16.17
CA HIS A 119 4.43 -12.66 15.25
C HIS A 119 4.90 -12.40 13.82
N ILE A 120 5.11 -13.46 13.05
CA ILE A 120 5.58 -13.37 11.67
C ILE A 120 4.40 -13.72 10.76
N VAL A 121 3.94 -12.76 9.98
CA VAL A 121 2.87 -12.96 9.01
C VAL A 121 3.48 -13.42 7.69
N ARG A 122 3.29 -14.71 7.38
CA ARG A 122 3.81 -15.35 6.16
C ARG A 122 2.88 -15.24 4.97
N LYS A 123 1.57 -15.17 5.24
CA LYS A 123 0.55 -15.04 4.20
C LYS A 123 -0.65 -14.23 4.65
N ILE A 124 -0.96 -13.19 3.87
CA ILE A 124 -2.21 -12.45 3.99
C ILE A 124 -3.32 -13.23 3.29
N GLY A 125 -4.44 -13.42 3.99
CA GLY A 125 -5.65 -14.01 3.43
C GLY A 125 -6.46 -12.99 2.62
N LYS A 126 -6.74 -11.83 3.22
CA LYS A 126 -7.46 -10.73 2.56
C LYS A 126 -7.00 -9.40 3.13
N LEU A 127 -6.73 -8.44 2.25
CA LEU A 127 -6.57 -7.03 2.61
C LEU A 127 -7.94 -6.34 2.49
N TYR A 128 -8.42 -5.73 3.57
CA TYR A 128 -9.70 -4.99 3.57
C TYR A 128 -9.48 -3.51 3.39
N GLU A 129 -8.53 -2.95 4.12
CA GLU A 129 -8.36 -1.51 4.20
C GLU A 129 -6.92 -1.10 4.48
N LEU A 130 -6.60 0.11 4.03
CA LEU A 130 -5.47 0.89 4.49
C LEU A 130 -6.03 2.08 5.29
N SER A 131 -5.32 2.53 6.31
CA SER A 131 -5.76 3.62 7.17
C SER A 131 -4.67 4.65 7.40
N LEU A 132 -5.01 5.92 7.17
CA LEU A 132 -4.21 7.04 7.68
C LEU A 132 -4.36 7.09 9.21
N THR A 133 -3.25 7.14 9.94
CA THR A 133 -3.29 7.14 11.40
C THR A 133 -2.18 8.00 12.02
N PRO A 134 -2.46 8.71 13.13
CA PRO A 134 -1.41 9.34 13.94
C PRO A 134 -0.57 8.32 14.73
N PHE A 135 -1.05 7.07 14.87
CA PHE A 135 -0.40 6.00 15.62
C PHE A 135 -0.20 4.77 14.71
N PRO A 136 0.82 4.78 13.84
CA PRO A 136 1.09 3.64 12.97
C PRO A 136 1.62 2.46 13.78
N ALA A 137 1.26 1.26 13.35
CA ALA A 137 1.87 0.03 13.88
C ALA A 137 3.35 -0.07 13.47
N TYR A 138 3.73 0.46 12.32
CA TYR A 138 5.10 0.43 11.79
C TYR A 138 5.62 1.84 11.58
N LYS A 139 6.75 2.19 12.20
CA LYS A 139 7.34 3.54 12.12
C LYS A 139 7.84 3.91 10.72
N GLU A 140 8.16 2.91 9.91
CA GLU A 140 8.71 3.05 8.57
C GLU A 140 7.61 3.28 7.51
N THR A 141 6.33 3.17 7.89
CA THR A 141 5.25 3.64 7.03
C THR A 141 5.30 5.16 6.88
N ASP A 142 4.97 5.66 5.69
CA ASP A 142 5.02 7.08 5.40
C ASP A 142 3.93 7.49 4.42
N VAL A 143 3.53 8.76 4.50
CA VAL A 143 2.53 9.39 3.65
C VAL A 143 2.99 10.79 3.28
N ALA A 144 3.03 11.05 1.96
CA ALA A 144 3.37 12.34 1.41
C ALA A 144 2.25 12.89 0.52
N VAL A 145 2.02 14.21 0.60
CA VAL A 145 1.22 14.93 -0.40
C VAL A 145 1.98 14.92 -1.72
N SER A 146 1.36 14.38 -2.76
CA SER A 146 2.01 14.17 -4.04
C SER A 146 1.76 15.31 -5.02
N GLN A 147 2.85 15.81 -5.61
CA GLN A 147 2.80 16.66 -6.81
C GLN A 147 3.01 15.88 -8.12
N ARG A 148 3.26 14.55 -8.06
CA ARG A 148 3.56 13.71 -9.23
C ARG A 148 2.84 12.36 -9.15
N SER A 149 2.07 12.02 -10.18
CA SER A 149 1.20 10.83 -10.15
C SER A 149 1.94 9.51 -10.43
N MET A 150 1.78 8.54 -9.53
CA MET A 150 2.16 7.12 -9.64
C MET A 150 1.44 6.43 -10.81
N LYS A 151 0.21 6.84 -11.14
CA LYS A 151 -0.49 6.36 -12.34
C LYS A 151 0.37 6.50 -13.60
N ASN A 152 1.01 7.66 -13.77
CA ASN A 152 1.87 7.91 -14.93
C ASN A 152 3.11 7.00 -14.96
N PHE A 153 3.58 6.54 -13.79
CA PHE A 153 4.67 5.58 -13.70
C PHE A 153 4.20 4.16 -14.04
N LEU A 154 3.06 3.74 -13.51
CA LEU A 154 2.47 2.42 -13.79
C LEU A 154 2.06 2.27 -15.26
N ASP A 155 1.42 3.30 -15.83
CA ASP A 155 1.06 3.35 -17.25
C ASP A 155 2.31 3.17 -18.13
N LYS A 156 3.39 3.92 -17.85
CA LYS A 156 4.67 3.78 -18.55
C LYS A 156 5.31 2.41 -18.38
N LYS A 157 5.26 1.81 -17.18
CA LYS A 157 5.80 0.47 -16.92
C LYS A 157 5.06 -0.57 -17.76
N THR A 158 3.74 -0.46 -17.84
CA THR A 158 2.87 -1.35 -18.61
C THR A 158 3.15 -1.22 -20.11
N GLU A 159 3.28 0.01 -20.63
CA GLU A 159 3.70 0.27 -22.02
C GLU A 159 5.08 -0.34 -22.32
N LEU A 160 6.06 -0.15 -21.44
CA LEU A 160 7.41 -0.72 -21.57
C LEU A 160 7.42 -2.26 -21.57
N GLU A 161 6.56 -2.89 -20.77
CA GLU A 161 6.43 -4.35 -20.72
C GLU A 161 5.76 -4.89 -22.00
N ALA A 162 4.69 -4.24 -22.48
CA ALA A 162 4.04 -4.58 -23.74
C ALA A 162 5.00 -4.44 -24.94
N ASP A 163 5.78 -3.37 -24.99
CA ASP A 163 6.78 -3.14 -26.05
C ASP A 163 7.87 -4.23 -26.06
N LYS A 164 8.33 -4.67 -24.87
CA LYS A 164 9.30 -5.76 -24.74
C LYS A 164 8.74 -7.09 -25.22
N GLU A 165 7.49 -7.41 -24.89
CA GLU A 165 6.83 -8.62 -25.39
C GLU A 165 6.65 -8.59 -26.91
N TRP A 166 6.23 -7.45 -27.47
CA TRP A 166 6.07 -7.27 -28.90
C TRP A 166 7.39 -7.48 -29.67
N LEU A 167 8.48 -6.89 -29.19
CA LEU A 167 9.82 -7.07 -29.78
C LEU A 167 10.30 -8.53 -29.71
N LYS A 168 9.95 -9.26 -28.65
CA LYS A 168 10.27 -10.68 -28.50
C LYS A 168 9.49 -11.51 -29.52
N LEU A 169 8.18 -11.26 -29.69
CA LEU A 169 7.35 -11.92 -30.70
C LEU A 169 7.87 -11.70 -32.12
N GLN A 170 8.27 -10.47 -32.46
CA GLN A 170 8.84 -10.16 -33.78
C GLN A 170 10.13 -10.94 -34.07
N LYS A 171 11.00 -11.08 -33.08
CA LYS A 171 12.21 -11.90 -33.22
C LYS A 171 11.88 -13.37 -33.41
N ASP A 172 10.94 -13.91 -32.64
CA ASP A 172 10.56 -15.32 -32.73
C ASP A 172 9.85 -15.66 -34.05
N LEU A 173 9.10 -14.72 -34.63
CA LEU A 173 8.50 -14.85 -35.97
C LEU A 173 9.58 -14.84 -37.06
N ASN A 174 10.54 -13.92 -36.99
CA ASN A 174 11.63 -13.84 -37.98
C ASN A 174 12.60 -15.04 -37.93
N ILE A 175 12.66 -15.77 -36.81
CA ILE A 175 13.49 -16.98 -36.68
C ILE A 175 12.80 -18.22 -37.28
N LYS A 176 11.47 -18.22 -37.44
CA LYS A 176 10.70 -19.35 -38.00
C LYS A 176 10.58 -19.34 -39.53
N GLU A 177 10.96 -18.25 -40.18
CA GLU A 177 10.92 -18.11 -41.65
C GLU A 177 12.26 -18.45 -42.35
N ILE A 178 13.21 -19.10 -41.66
CA ILE A 178 14.51 -19.54 -42.20
C ILE A 178 14.60 -21.07 -42.20
#